data_AF-A0A3P3XPG3-F1
#
_entry.id   AF-A0A3P3XPG3-F1
#
_cell.length_a   1.000
_cell.length_b   1.000
_cell.length_c   1.000
_cell.angle_alpha   90.00
_cell.angle_beta   90.00
_cell.angle_gamma   90.00
#
_symmetry.space_group_name_H-M   'P 1'
#
loop_
_entity.id
_entity.type
_entity.pdbx_description
1 polymer ?
#
loop_
_entity_poly.entity_id
_entity_poly.type
_entity_poly.pdbx_seq_one_letter_code
_entity_poly.pdbx_strand_id
1 'polypeptide(L)'
;MVSQKMVDRINLQINREMYSAYLYLAMAAKMNELGYTGIGKWLTVQYHEEMFHAMKFAEYLHDQNAVVAFAKIDTPEFKEKDVKPLFEHVLAHEQGVSASIREIMDLAIAEKDYATQTFVQWYINEQVEEEKNATEILQNIDLVGNSAQGLFMLNTELGKRDPSVPLDFNKI
;
A
#
# COMPACT_ATOMS: atom_id res chain seq x y z
N MET A 1 25.21 -9.24 7.98
CA MET A 1 24.48 -10.39 7.43
C MET A 1 23.13 -10.38 8.11
N VAL A 2 22.06 -10.23 7.33
CA VAL A 2 20.69 -10.17 7.84
C VAL A 2 20.35 -11.48 8.57
N SER A 3 19.70 -11.41 9.72
CA SER A 3 19.34 -12.60 10.49
C SER A 3 18.22 -13.37 9.80
N GLN A 4 18.12 -14.69 10.03
CA GLN A 4 17.00 -15.47 9.48
C GLN A 4 15.64 -14.92 9.94
N LYS A 5 15.55 -14.45 11.19
CA LYS A 5 14.34 -13.84 11.74
C LYS A 5 13.95 -12.56 10.98
N MET A 6 14.93 -11.73 10.61
CA MET A 6 14.70 -10.55 9.80
C MET A 6 14.31 -10.92 8.36
N VAL A 7 14.95 -11.94 7.77
CA VAL A 7 14.59 -12.47 6.44
C VAL A 7 13.13 -12.95 6.41
N ASP A 8 12.72 -13.74 7.40
CA ASP A 8 11.34 -14.25 7.50
C ASP A 8 10.34 -13.10 7.62
N ARG A 9 10.70 -12.09 8.42
CA ARG A 9 9.90 -10.89 8.65
C ARG A 9 9.76 -10.05 7.36
N ILE A 10 10.82 -9.86 6.60
CA ILE A 10 10.77 -9.12 5.34
C ILE A 10 10.00 -9.90 4.28
N ASN A 11 10.18 -11.22 4.18
CA ASN A 11 9.38 -12.05 3.26
C ASN A 11 7.87 -12.00 3.57
N LEU A 12 7.51 -11.94 4.86
CA LEU A 12 6.12 -11.68 5.25
C LEU A 12 5.65 -10.30 4.76
N GLN A 13 6.50 -9.27 4.87
CA GLN A 13 6.15 -7.94 4.38
C GLN A 13 5.99 -7.90 2.86
N ILE A 14 6.87 -8.57 2.09
CA ILE A 14 6.72 -8.71 0.63
C ILE A 14 5.32 -9.25 0.29
N ASN A 15 4.87 -10.29 0.98
CA ASN A 15 3.53 -10.85 0.77
C ASN A 15 2.43 -9.85 1.16
N ARG A 16 2.60 -9.08 2.25
CA ARG A 16 1.65 -8.04 2.67
C ARG A 16 1.51 -6.95 1.62
N GLU A 17 2.60 -6.43 1.06
CA GLU A 17 2.53 -5.41 0.00
C GLU A 17 1.89 -5.97 -1.28
N MET A 18 2.22 -7.21 -1.66
CA MET A 18 1.55 -7.86 -2.79
C MET A 18 0.05 -8.08 -2.56
N TYR A 19 -0.36 -8.35 -1.31
CA TYR A 19 -1.76 -8.42 -0.95
C TYR A 19 -2.42 -7.02 -0.99
N SER A 20 -1.77 -5.97 -0.48
CA SER A 20 -2.23 -4.58 -0.60
C SER A 20 -2.48 -4.22 -2.06
N ALA A 21 -1.52 -4.52 -2.94
CA ALA A 21 -1.67 -4.35 -4.38
C ALA A 21 -2.92 -5.08 -4.90
N TYR A 22 -3.04 -6.38 -4.58
CA TYR A 22 -4.14 -7.19 -5.08
C TYR A 22 -5.51 -6.69 -4.56
N LEU A 23 -5.58 -6.24 -3.31
CA LEU A 23 -6.74 -5.59 -2.71
C LEU A 23 -7.13 -4.33 -3.48
N TYR A 24 -6.19 -3.42 -3.71
CA TYR A 24 -6.46 -2.17 -4.42
C TYR A 24 -6.85 -2.39 -5.87
N LEU A 25 -6.28 -3.37 -6.56
CA LEU A 25 -6.73 -3.75 -7.90
C LEU A 25 -8.17 -4.27 -7.90
N ALA A 26 -8.55 -5.08 -6.90
CA ALA A 26 -9.91 -5.60 -6.79
C ALA A 26 -10.92 -4.48 -6.47
N MET A 27 -10.56 -3.57 -5.53
CA MET A 27 -11.35 -2.37 -5.24
C MET A 27 -11.47 -1.46 -6.47
N ALA A 28 -10.40 -1.27 -7.23
CA ALA A 28 -10.41 -0.49 -8.47
C ALA A 28 -11.40 -1.04 -9.49
N ALA A 29 -11.39 -2.36 -9.70
CA ALA A 29 -12.34 -3.04 -10.58
C ALA A 29 -13.78 -2.78 -10.12
N LYS A 30 -14.05 -2.92 -8.83
CA LYS A 30 -15.38 -2.67 -8.26
C LYS A 30 -15.84 -1.22 -8.45
N MET A 31 -14.97 -0.25 -8.21
CA MET A 31 -15.32 1.17 -8.37
C MET A 31 -15.57 1.54 -9.83
N ASN A 32 -14.83 0.93 -10.76
CA ASN A 32 -15.09 1.07 -12.20
C ASN A 32 -16.45 0.49 -12.60
N GLU A 33 -16.84 -0.69 -12.09
CA GLU A 33 -18.18 -1.27 -12.34
C GLU A 33 -19.32 -0.35 -11.88
N LEU A 34 -19.10 0.40 -10.81
CA LEU A 34 -20.06 1.34 -10.22
C LEU A 34 -20.03 2.73 -10.91
N GLY A 35 -19.14 2.94 -11.88
CA GLY A 35 -19.01 4.21 -12.62
C GLY A 35 -18.09 5.25 -11.99
N TYR A 36 -17.43 4.93 -10.87
CA TYR A 36 -16.45 5.80 -10.21
C TYR A 36 -15.05 5.64 -10.82
N THR A 37 -14.92 6.00 -12.09
CA THR A 37 -13.71 5.73 -12.89
C THR A 37 -12.46 6.44 -12.41
N GLY A 38 -12.59 7.60 -11.76
CA GLY A 38 -11.44 8.33 -11.22
C GLY A 38 -10.95 7.75 -9.89
N ILE A 39 -11.86 7.30 -9.03
CA ILE A 39 -11.51 6.49 -7.85
C ILE A 39 -10.88 5.16 -8.30
N GLY A 40 -11.46 4.53 -9.33
CA GLY A 40 -10.88 3.34 -9.96
C GLY A 40 -9.45 3.57 -10.42
N LYS A 41 -9.16 4.68 -11.11
CA LYS A 41 -7.79 5.04 -11.50
C LYS A 41 -6.90 5.26 -10.28
N TRP A 42 -7.35 5.98 -9.26
CA TRP A 42 -6.58 6.23 -8.04
C TRP A 42 -6.13 4.92 -7.36
N LEU A 43 -7.03 3.94 -7.27
CA LEU A 43 -6.74 2.62 -6.70
C LEU A 43 -5.82 1.79 -7.60
N THR A 44 -5.94 1.91 -8.92
CA THR A 44 -4.99 1.28 -9.85
C THR A 44 -3.58 1.87 -9.69
N VAL A 45 -3.46 3.18 -9.44
CA VAL A 45 -2.16 3.79 -9.11
C VAL A 45 -1.62 3.20 -7.81
N GLN A 46 -2.45 3.08 -6.77
CA GLN A 46 -2.05 2.45 -5.52
C GLN A 46 -1.57 1.01 -5.73
N TYR A 47 -2.25 0.21 -6.57
CA TYR A 47 -1.77 -1.12 -6.94
C TYR A 47 -0.33 -1.12 -7.47
N HIS A 48 0.02 -0.15 -8.31
CA HIS A 48 1.38 -0.05 -8.84
C HIS A 48 2.40 0.35 -7.78
N GLU A 49 2.03 1.25 -6.89
CA GLU A 49 2.86 1.69 -5.75
C GLU A 49 3.12 0.53 -4.78
N GLU A 50 2.10 -0.25 -4.42
CA GLU A 50 2.28 -1.44 -3.57
C GLU A 50 3.11 -2.54 -4.22
N MET A 51 2.97 -2.74 -5.54
CA MET A 51 3.87 -3.66 -6.25
C MET A 51 5.32 -3.17 -6.23
N PHE A 52 5.56 -1.87 -6.35
CA PHE A 52 6.91 -1.32 -6.17
C PHE A 52 7.45 -1.57 -4.77
N HIS A 53 6.62 -1.37 -3.73
CA HIS A 53 6.99 -1.63 -2.34
C HIS A 53 7.42 -3.08 -2.15
N ALA A 54 6.63 -4.03 -2.66
CA ALA A 54 6.98 -5.46 -2.61
C ALA A 54 8.32 -5.76 -3.31
N MET A 55 8.53 -5.23 -4.51
CA MET A 55 9.74 -5.47 -5.30
C MET A 55 10.98 -4.85 -4.66
N LYS A 56 10.83 -3.67 -4.04
CA LYS A 56 11.92 -3.00 -3.32
C LYS A 56 12.38 -3.80 -2.08
N PHE A 57 11.46 -4.47 -1.37
CA PHE A 57 11.82 -5.43 -0.32
C PHE A 57 12.53 -6.67 -0.87
N ALA A 58 12.09 -7.20 -2.00
CA ALA A 58 12.72 -8.34 -2.66
C ALA A 58 14.17 -8.01 -3.08
N GLU A 59 14.38 -6.87 -3.74
CA GLU A 59 15.71 -6.37 -4.15
C GLU A 59 16.64 -6.20 -2.94
N TYR A 60 16.12 -5.68 -1.83
CA TYR A 60 16.90 -5.56 -0.61
C TYR A 60 17.37 -6.91 -0.05
N LEU A 61 16.49 -7.93 0.01
CA LEU A 61 16.89 -9.27 0.44
C LEU A 61 17.90 -9.89 -0.53
N HIS A 62 17.71 -9.71 -1.84
CA HIS A 62 18.64 -10.18 -2.85
C HIS A 62 20.05 -9.58 -2.65
N ASP A 63 20.13 -8.26 -2.46
CA ASP A 63 21.38 -7.54 -2.18
C ASP A 63 22.07 -7.99 -0.88
N GLN A 64 21.29 -8.47 0.09
CA GLN A 64 21.81 -9.07 1.33
C GLN A 64 22.21 -10.55 1.18
N ASN A 65 22.15 -11.12 -0.03
CA ASN A 65 22.34 -12.55 -0.30
C ASN A 65 21.38 -13.44 0.53
N ALA A 66 20.18 -12.95 0.78
CA ALA A 66 19.13 -13.67 1.49
C ALA A 66 18.09 -14.27 0.52
N VAL A 67 17.38 -15.29 0.99
CA VAL A 67 16.35 -15.96 0.20
C VAL A 67 15.09 -15.10 0.15
N VAL A 68 14.64 -14.76 -1.05
CA VAL A 68 13.33 -14.18 -1.33
C VAL A 68 12.32 -15.32 -1.51
N ALA A 69 11.25 -15.31 -0.75
CA ALA A 69 10.19 -16.32 -0.77
C ALA A 69 8.83 -15.66 -0.98
N PHE A 70 8.04 -16.20 -1.91
CA PHE A 70 6.69 -15.73 -2.20
C PHE A 70 5.67 -16.74 -1.66
N ALA A 71 4.91 -16.32 -0.65
CA ALA A 71 3.81 -17.11 -0.12
C ALA A 71 2.54 -16.93 -0.96
N LYS A 72 1.53 -17.78 -0.74
CA LYS A 72 0.20 -17.63 -1.31
C LYS A 72 -0.36 -16.24 -0.95
N ILE A 73 -0.96 -15.56 -1.91
CA ILE A 73 -1.72 -14.33 -1.69
C ILE A 73 -3.19 -14.73 -1.56
N ASP A 74 -3.82 -14.35 -0.46
CA ASP A 74 -5.24 -14.64 -0.23
C ASP A 74 -6.14 -13.75 -1.08
N THR A 75 -7.37 -14.22 -1.31
CA THR A 75 -8.37 -13.46 -2.07
C THR A 75 -8.76 -12.20 -1.29
N PRO A 76 -8.74 -11.01 -1.91
CA PRO A 76 -9.17 -9.77 -1.25
C PRO A 76 -10.62 -9.86 -0.76
N GLU A 77 -10.85 -9.52 0.50
CA GLU A 77 -12.17 -9.50 1.10
C GLU A 77 -12.64 -8.06 1.32
N PHE A 78 -13.62 -7.61 0.55
CA PHE A 78 -14.24 -6.30 0.71
C PHE A 78 -15.69 -6.35 0.17
N LYS A 79 -16.60 -5.55 0.71
CA LYS A 79 -18.04 -5.55 0.34
C LYS A 79 -18.58 -4.16 0.02
N GLU A 80 -17.74 -3.15 0.20
CA GLU A 80 -18.08 -1.75 0.12
C GLU A 80 -18.50 -1.40 -1.31
N LYS A 81 -19.63 -0.69 -1.41
CA LYS A 81 -20.13 -0.11 -2.67
C LYS A 81 -20.20 1.41 -2.61
N ASP A 82 -20.12 1.95 -1.40
CA ASP A 82 -20.16 3.37 -1.12
C ASP A 82 -18.72 3.89 -0.95
N VAL A 83 -18.47 5.11 -1.44
CA VAL A 83 -17.13 5.70 -1.48
C VAL A 83 -16.54 5.88 -0.07
N LYS A 84 -17.35 6.30 0.91
CA LYS A 84 -16.86 6.54 2.28
C LYS A 84 -16.39 5.25 2.97
N PRO A 85 -17.22 4.20 3.09
CA PRO A 85 -16.76 2.91 3.65
C PRO A 85 -15.54 2.34 2.94
N LEU A 86 -15.43 2.50 1.61
CA LEU A 86 -14.25 2.05 0.86
C LEU A 86 -12.97 2.71 1.36
N PHE A 87 -12.95 4.04 1.50
CA PHE A 87 -11.75 4.75 1.98
C PHE A 87 -11.51 4.56 3.49
N GLU A 88 -12.54 4.27 4.29
CA GLU A 88 -12.37 3.84 5.68
C GLU A 88 -11.63 2.50 5.74
N HIS A 89 -11.94 1.57 4.83
CA HIS A 89 -11.23 0.31 4.69
C HIS A 89 -9.78 0.54 4.23
N VAL A 90 -9.56 1.37 3.20
CA VAL A 90 -8.19 1.74 2.74
C VAL A 90 -7.36 2.27 3.92
N LEU A 91 -7.87 3.24 4.68
CA LEU A 91 -7.14 3.80 5.83
C LEU A 91 -6.85 2.74 6.90
N ALA A 92 -7.81 1.89 7.23
CA ALA A 92 -7.61 0.83 8.23
C ALA A 92 -6.57 -0.21 7.77
N HIS A 93 -6.55 -0.53 6.47
CA HIS A 93 -5.56 -1.41 5.87
C HIS A 93 -4.15 -0.79 5.94
N GLU A 94 -4.01 0.48 5.54
CA GLU A 94 -2.74 1.22 5.61
C GLU A 94 -2.18 1.32 7.03
N GLN A 95 -3.03 1.56 8.03
CA GLN A 95 -2.61 1.54 9.43
C GLN A 95 -2.05 0.17 9.86
N GLY A 96 -2.59 -0.91 9.31
CA GLY A 96 -2.07 -2.27 9.49
C GLY A 96 -0.71 -2.49 8.83
N VAL A 97 -0.51 -1.99 7.61
CA VAL A 97 0.77 -1.98 6.90
C VAL A 97 1.80 -1.19 7.70
N SER A 98 1.47 0.02 8.14
CA SER A 98 2.33 0.87 8.98
C SER A 98 2.75 0.18 10.27
N ALA A 99 1.85 -0.52 10.96
CA ALA A 99 2.18 -1.30 12.14
C ALA A 99 3.19 -2.41 11.80
N SER A 100 3.00 -3.11 10.69
CA SER A 100 3.93 -4.14 10.22
C SER A 100 5.33 -3.59 9.94
N ILE A 101 5.43 -2.44 9.27
CA ILE A 101 6.70 -1.77 8.98
C ILE A 101 7.43 -1.37 10.27
N ARG A 102 6.70 -0.85 11.27
CA ARG A 102 7.27 -0.53 12.60
C ARG A 102 7.84 -1.76 13.29
N GLU A 103 7.19 -2.91 13.18
CA GLU A 103 7.72 -4.17 13.72
C GLU A 103 9.04 -4.62 13.05
N ILE A 104 9.24 -4.31 11.76
CA ILE A 104 10.53 -4.52 11.06
C ILE A 104 11.59 -3.58 11.64
N MET A 105 11.27 -2.29 11.78
CA MET A 105 12.16 -1.29 12.35
C MET A 105 12.58 -1.65 13.78
N ASP A 106 11.63 -2.03 14.64
CA ASP A 106 11.89 -2.43 16.02
C ASP A 106 12.81 -3.65 16.09
N LEU A 107 12.59 -4.64 15.22
CA LEU A 107 13.47 -5.80 15.13
C LEU A 107 14.87 -5.41 14.68
N ALA A 108 14.99 -4.51 13.70
CA ALA A 108 16.27 -4.03 13.19
C ALA A 108 17.04 -3.25 14.26
N ILE A 109 16.35 -2.47 15.10
CA ILE A 109 16.93 -1.80 16.27
C ILE A 109 17.42 -2.83 17.30
N ALA A 110 16.59 -3.80 17.65
CA ALA A 110 16.91 -4.83 18.64
C ALA A 110 18.13 -5.68 18.24
N GLU A 111 18.24 -6.01 16.95
CA GLU A 111 19.35 -6.78 16.39
C GLU A 111 20.58 -5.93 16.05
N LYS A 112 20.51 -4.61 16.23
CA LYS A 112 21.53 -3.64 15.78
C LYS A 112 21.84 -3.78 14.29
N ASP A 113 20.82 -4.11 13.50
CA ASP A 113 20.89 -4.19 12.05
C ASP A 113 20.71 -2.79 11.43
N TYR A 114 21.80 -2.04 11.40
CA TYR A 114 21.80 -0.68 10.87
C TYR A 114 21.47 -0.60 9.39
N ALA A 115 21.73 -1.67 8.62
CA ALA A 115 21.41 -1.71 7.21
C ALA A 115 19.89 -1.80 7.01
N THR A 116 19.22 -2.70 7.72
CA THR A 116 17.75 -2.82 7.66
C THR A 116 17.07 -1.59 8.24
N GLN A 117 17.60 -0.99 9.32
CA GLN A 117 17.09 0.29 9.86
C GLN A 117 17.10 1.40 8.79
N THR A 118 18.24 1.58 8.11
CA THR A 118 18.38 2.60 7.06
C THR A 118 17.44 2.34 5.90
N PHE A 119 17.31 1.09 5.50
CA PHE A 119 16.44 0.68 4.40
C PHE A 119 14.96 0.91 4.73
N VAL A 120 14.50 0.45 5.90
CA VAL A 120 13.09 0.52 6.29
C VAL A 120 12.64 1.94 6.67
N GLN A 121 13.56 2.86 6.93
CA GLN A 121 13.25 4.28 7.13
C GLN A 121 12.50 4.91 5.94
N TRP A 122 12.78 4.44 4.72
CA TRP A 122 12.03 4.89 3.54
C TRP A 122 10.55 4.54 3.67
N TYR A 123 10.22 3.30 4.04
CA TYR A 123 8.84 2.84 4.24
C TYR A 123 8.15 3.53 5.42
N ILE A 124 8.90 3.85 6.49
CA ILE A 124 8.34 4.63 7.60
C ILE A 124 7.87 6.01 7.11
N ASN A 125 8.64 6.66 6.24
CA ASN A 125 8.25 7.95 5.67
C ASN A 125 7.12 7.79 4.65
N GLU A 126 7.17 6.76 3.82
CA GLU A 126 6.14 6.47 2.82
C GLU A 126 4.78 6.25 3.46
N GLN A 127 4.71 5.40 4.49
CA GLN A 127 3.47 5.12 5.22
C GLN A 127 2.85 6.36 5.89
N VAL A 128 3.66 7.40 6.22
CA VAL A 128 3.11 8.67 6.71
C VAL A 128 2.34 9.39 5.60
N GLU A 129 2.84 9.36 4.36
CA GLU A 129 2.14 9.94 3.22
C GLU A 129 0.95 9.07 2.79
N GLU A 130 1.03 7.74 2.85
CA GLU A 130 -0.09 6.83 2.55
C GLU A 130 -1.28 7.04 3.48
N GLU A 131 -1.04 7.00 4.80
CA GLU A 131 -2.10 7.25 5.80
C GLU A 131 -2.69 8.66 5.66
N LYS A 132 -1.86 9.65 5.34
CA LYS A 132 -2.30 11.03 5.11
C LYS A 132 -3.18 11.15 3.87
N ASN A 133 -2.78 10.56 2.74
CA ASN A 133 -3.58 10.57 1.51
C ASN A 133 -4.98 9.97 1.75
N ALA A 134 -5.06 8.80 2.40
CA ALA A 134 -6.34 8.18 2.73
C ALA A 134 -7.18 9.04 3.69
N THR A 135 -6.54 9.65 4.69
CA THR A 135 -7.20 10.54 5.66
C THR A 135 -7.75 11.81 5.01
N GLU A 136 -6.98 12.47 4.15
CA GLU A 136 -7.39 13.68 3.44
C GLU A 136 -8.58 13.41 2.52
N ILE A 137 -8.63 12.24 1.87
CA ILE A 137 -9.79 11.82 1.08
C ILE A 137 -11.04 11.67 1.95
N LEU A 138 -10.93 11.01 3.10
CA LEU A 138 -12.05 10.88 4.05
C LEU A 138 -12.54 12.24 4.55
N GLN A 139 -11.62 13.16 4.88
CA GLN A 139 -11.97 14.53 5.28
C GLN A 139 -12.69 15.27 4.15
N ASN A 140 -12.24 15.12 2.90
CA ASN A 140 -12.92 15.71 1.74
C ASN A 140 -14.32 15.13 1.54
N ILE A 141 -14.49 13.83 1.74
CA ILE A 141 -15.81 13.16 1.71
C ILE A 141 -16.73 13.76 2.79
N ASP A 142 -16.21 13.98 3.99
CA ASP A 142 -16.98 14.57 5.10
C ASP A 142 -17.37 16.03 4.82
N LEU A 143 -16.49 16.80 4.18
CA LEU A 143 -16.78 18.19 3.79
C LEU A 143 -17.89 18.29 2.74
N VAL A 144 -17.91 17.38 1.75
CA VAL A 144 -18.95 17.41 0.70
C VAL A 144 -20.28 16.79 1.15
N GLY A 145 -20.26 15.95 2.20
CA GLY A 145 -21.43 15.24 2.72
C GLY A 145 -22.10 14.36 1.66
N ASN A 146 -23.43 14.17 1.78
CA ASN A 146 -24.22 13.31 0.88
C ASN A 146 -24.59 14.02 -0.44
N SER A 147 -23.66 14.76 -1.04
CA SER A 147 -23.85 15.47 -2.31
C SER A 147 -23.40 14.62 -3.50
N ALA A 148 -24.31 14.30 -4.42
CA ALA A 148 -23.97 13.58 -5.65
C ALA A 148 -22.98 14.38 -6.51
N GLN A 149 -23.14 15.70 -6.56
CA GLN A 149 -22.21 16.61 -7.25
C GLN A 149 -20.84 16.62 -6.56
N GLY A 150 -20.81 16.62 -5.23
CA GLY A 150 -19.59 16.55 -4.45
C GLY A 150 -18.80 15.25 -4.68
N LEU A 151 -19.49 14.10 -4.68
CA LEU A 151 -18.89 12.81 -5.00
C LEU A 151 -18.39 12.73 -6.44
N PHE A 152 -19.12 13.34 -7.40
CA PHE A 152 -18.66 13.41 -8.79
C PHE A 152 -17.39 14.27 -8.94
N MET A 153 -17.32 15.40 -8.23
CA MET A 153 -16.13 16.25 -8.20
C MET A 153 -14.94 15.51 -7.58
N LEU A 154 -15.13 14.86 -6.43
CA LEU A 154 -14.09 14.03 -5.80
C LEU A 154 -13.57 12.95 -6.75
N ASN A 155 -14.47 12.21 -7.40
CA ASN A 155 -14.10 11.20 -8.38
C ASN A 155 -13.26 11.80 -9.52
N THR A 156 -13.64 12.98 -10.03
CA THR A 156 -12.88 13.66 -11.08
C THR A 156 -11.49 14.08 -10.62
N GLU A 157 -11.37 14.62 -9.39
CA GLU A 157 -10.08 15.02 -8.83
C GLU A 157 -9.15 13.82 -8.58
N LEU A 158 -9.65 12.73 -8.00
CA LEU A 158 -8.86 11.52 -7.76
C LEU A 158 -8.38 10.85 -9.06
N GLY A 159 -9.14 11.01 -10.16
CA GLY A 159 -8.73 10.57 -11.49
C GLY A 159 -7.52 11.32 -12.08
N LYS A 160 -7.05 12.39 -11.43
CA LYS A 160 -5.84 13.11 -11.84
C LYS A 160 -4.56 12.55 -11.22
N ARG A 161 -4.65 11.60 -10.26
CA ARG A 161 -3.47 10.98 -9.67
C ARG A 161 -2.65 10.28 -10.74
N ASP A 162 -1.35 10.50 -10.70
CA ASP A 162 -0.35 9.75 -11.45
C ASP A 162 0.59 9.04 -10.46
N PRO A 163 1.18 7.90 -10.83
CA PRO A 163 2.10 7.17 -9.97
C PRO A 163 3.31 8.01 -9.56
N SER A 164 3.70 7.91 -8.30
CA SER A 164 4.92 8.52 -7.78
C SER A 164 6.16 7.62 -7.94
N VAL A 165 5.94 6.35 -8.29
CA VAL A 165 6.97 5.32 -8.47
C VAL A 165 7.15 4.95 -9.95
N PRO A 166 8.31 4.37 -10.33
CA PRO A 166 8.46 3.73 -11.64
C PRO A 166 7.40 2.64 -11.84
N LEU A 167 6.91 2.46 -13.06
CA LEU A 167 5.96 1.39 -13.39
C LEU A 167 6.63 0.16 -14.01
N ASP A 168 7.89 0.29 -14.38
CA ASP A 168 8.70 -0.72 -15.05
C ASP A 168 9.73 -1.35 -14.10
N PHE A 169 9.28 -2.34 -13.32
CA PHE A 169 10.16 -3.10 -12.43
C PHE A 169 10.90 -4.19 -13.22
N ASN A 170 12.18 -3.94 -13.53
CA ASN A 170 13.05 -4.89 -14.25
C ASN A 170 14.11 -5.57 -13.36
N LYS A 171 14.04 -5.38 -12.04
CA LYS A 171 15.01 -5.89 -11.06
C LYS A 171 14.33 -6.70 -9.96
N ILE A 172 15.07 -7.66 -9.42
CA ILE A 172 14.74 -8.56 -8.29
C ILE A 172 15.98 -8.65 -7.42
#